data_AF-A0A7S3FE10-F1
#
_entry.id   AF-A0A7S3FE10-F1
#
_cell.length_a   1.000
_cell.length_b   1.000
_cell.length_c   1.000
_cell.angle_alpha   90.00
_cell.angle_beta   90.00
_cell.angle_gamma   90.00
#
_symmetry.space_group_name_H-M   'P 1'
#
loop_
_entity.id
_entity.type
_entity.pdbx_description
1 polymer ?
#
loop_
_entity_poly.entity_id
_entity_poly.type
_entity_poly.pdbx_seq_one_letter_code
_entity_poly.pdbx_strand_id
1 'polypeptide(L)'
;SVNHDHSDKLQHRLYLSVGEWITMLEDLKLVASGQVSVLEARRIFVWSRIRGIADSSDRDLMRLRSLSFEDFMEAMLRLSAVMAFPTDSEISAANAEDAGEYILMLETHGRLRRFVEGRRQREGGWL
;
A
#
# COMPACT_ATOMS: atom_id res chain seq x y z
N SER A 1 -35.59 -19.28 -13.07
CA SER A 1 -34.70 -19.05 -11.91
C SER A 1 -33.25 -18.99 -12.43
N VAL A 2 -32.75 -17.82 -12.85
CA VAL A 2 -31.45 -17.68 -13.57
C VAL A 2 -30.67 -16.41 -13.14
N ASN A 3 -30.99 -15.77 -12.00
CA ASN A 3 -30.39 -14.47 -11.63
C ASN A 3 -29.43 -14.52 -10.43
N HIS A 4 -29.11 -15.70 -9.87
CA HIS A 4 -28.25 -15.77 -8.67
C HIS A 4 -26.74 -15.90 -8.98
N ASP A 5 -26.34 -16.48 -10.12
CA ASP A 5 -24.94 -16.83 -10.40
C ASP A 5 -24.07 -15.64 -10.88
N HIS A 6 -24.67 -14.60 -11.46
CA HIS A 6 -23.92 -13.44 -11.95
C HIS A 6 -23.56 -12.43 -10.85
N SER A 7 -24.34 -12.38 -9.75
CA SER A 7 -24.09 -11.44 -8.65
C SER A 7 -22.84 -11.83 -7.84
N ASP A 8 -22.60 -13.13 -7.63
CA ASP A 8 -21.46 -13.61 -6.82
C ASP A 8 -20.11 -13.36 -7.49
N LYS A 9 -20.03 -13.47 -8.83
CA LYS A 9 -18.80 -13.22 -9.59
C LYS A 9 -18.39 -11.74 -9.59
N LEU A 10 -19.36 -10.83 -9.52
CA LEU A 10 -19.10 -9.39 -9.43
C LEU A 10 -18.68 -8.98 -8.02
N GLN A 11 -19.24 -9.59 -6.97
CA GLN A 11 -18.87 -9.29 -5.59
C GLN A 11 -17.43 -9.70 -5.26
N HIS A 12 -16.93 -10.80 -5.84
CA HIS A 12 -15.54 -11.20 -5.70
C HIS A 12 -14.52 -10.17 -6.24
N ARG A 13 -14.92 -9.32 -7.19
CA ARG A 13 -14.05 -8.26 -7.76
C ARG A 13 -13.98 -6.99 -6.91
N LEU A 14 -14.81 -6.86 -5.88
CA LEU A 14 -14.88 -5.66 -5.04
C LEU A 14 -14.02 -5.76 -3.78
N TYR A 15 -13.34 -6.89 -3.58
CA TYR A 15 -12.55 -7.15 -2.40
C TYR A 15 -11.11 -7.48 -2.77
N LEU A 16 -10.16 -6.85 -2.08
CA LEU A 16 -8.74 -7.11 -2.24
C LEU A 16 -8.25 -7.99 -1.08
N SER A 17 -7.85 -9.22 -1.37
CA SER A 17 -7.26 -10.09 -0.36
C SER A 17 -5.86 -9.60 0.07
N VAL A 18 -5.36 -10.10 1.20
CA VAL A 18 -3.98 -9.79 1.62
C VAL A 18 -2.94 -10.26 0.61
N GLY A 19 -3.20 -11.36 -0.10
CA GLY A 19 -2.31 -11.85 -1.15
C GLY A 19 -2.20 -10.86 -2.30
N GLU A 20 -3.35 -10.43 -2.83
CA GLU A 20 -3.43 -9.47 -3.93
C GLU A 20 -2.85 -8.11 -3.54
N TRP A 21 -3.08 -7.66 -2.30
CA TRP A 21 -2.46 -6.45 -1.76
C TRP A 21 -0.93 -6.54 -1.78
N ILE A 22 -0.35 -7.63 -1.27
CA ILE A 22 1.11 -7.80 -1.27
C ILE A 22 1.66 -7.89 -2.70
N THR A 23 1.02 -8.66 -3.58
CA THR A 23 1.41 -8.75 -4.99
C THR A 23 1.38 -7.38 -5.68
N MET A 24 0.35 -6.58 -5.44
CA MET A 24 0.27 -5.21 -5.98
C MET A 24 1.46 -4.35 -5.52
N LEU A 25 1.86 -4.41 -4.25
CA LEU A 25 3.00 -3.65 -3.74
C LEU A 25 4.35 -4.13 -4.29
N GLU A 26 4.46 -5.43 -4.59
CA GLU A 26 5.62 -6.03 -5.26
C GLU A 26 5.71 -5.60 -6.74
N ASP A 27 4.56 -5.56 -7.43
CA ASP A 27 4.47 -5.10 -8.82
C ASP A 27 4.80 -3.61 -8.95
N LEU A 28 4.33 -2.79 -8.01
CA LEU A 28 4.71 -1.38 -7.87
C LEU A 28 6.14 -1.16 -7.35
N LYS A 29 6.90 -2.24 -7.12
CA LYS A 29 8.30 -2.22 -6.63
C LYS A 29 8.49 -1.51 -5.29
N LEU A 30 7.45 -1.33 -4.49
CA LEU A 30 7.52 -0.68 -3.18
C LEU A 30 8.24 -1.57 -2.15
N VAL A 31 8.08 -2.89 -2.26
CA VAL A 31 8.83 -3.83 -1.41
C VAL A 31 10.30 -3.92 -1.84
N ALA A 32 10.56 -4.03 -3.14
CA ALA A 32 11.92 -4.18 -3.68
C ALA A 32 12.80 -2.93 -3.46
N SER A 33 12.20 -1.74 -3.58
CA SER A 33 12.86 -0.46 -3.28
C SER A 33 13.11 -0.22 -1.79
N GLY A 34 12.51 -1.02 -0.92
CA GLY A 34 12.60 -0.90 0.53
C GLY A 34 11.67 0.15 1.13
N GLN A 35 10.75 0.73 0.34
CA GLN A 35 9.77 1.72 0.82
C GLN A 35 8.88 1.15 1.92
N VAL A 36 8.48 -0.11 1.78
CA VAL A 36 7.67 -0.82 2.76
C VAL A 36 8.16 -2.26 2.91
N SER A 37 8.26 -2.77 4.13
CA SER A 37 8.50 -4.20 4.35
C SER A 37 7.20 -5.00 4.22
N VAL A 38 7.30 -6.30 3.91
CA VAL A 38 6.13 -7.19 3.85
C VAL A 38 5.37 -7.22 5.18
N LEU A 39 6.07 -7.10 6.31
CA LEU A 39 5.46 -7.06 7.64
C LEU A 39 4.62 -5.78 7.84
N GLU A 40 5.16 -4.63 7.44
CA GLU A 40 4.44 -3.36 7.50
C GLU A 40 3.25 -3.34 6.54
N ALA A 41 3.42 -3.86 5.32
CA ALA A 41 2.34 -3.98 4.37
C ALA A 41 1.17 -4.83 4.93
N ARG A 42 1.47 -5.94 5.63
CA ARG A 42 0.47 -6.74 6.34
C ARG A 42 -0.18 -5.97 7.49
N ARG A 43 0.61 -5.19 8.25
CA ARG A 43 0.10 -4.36 9.36
C ARG A 43 -0.86 -3.29 8.85
N ILE A 44 -0.50 -2.58 7.78
CA ILE A 44 -1.34 -1.61 7.09
C ILE A 44 -2.65 -2.27 6.66
N PHE A 45 -2.57 -3.41 5.95
CA PHE A 45 -3.75 -4.17 5.56
C PHE A 45 -4.67 -4.48 6.76
N VAL A 46 -4.09 -4.98 7.85
CA VAL A 46 -4.86 -5.36 9.04
C VAL A 46 -5.56 -4.17 9.68
N TRP A 47 -4.88 -3.03 9.76
CA TRP A 47 -5.35 -1.80 10.42
C TRP A 47 -6.28 -0.95 9.57
N SER A 48 -6.27 -1.12 8.25
CA SER A 48 -7.11 -0.34 7.34
C SER A 48 -8.55 -0.85 7.23
N ARG A 49 -8.82 -2.04 7.78
CA ARG A 49 -10.17 -2.62 7.78
C ARG A 49 -11.07 -1.89 8.77
N ILE A 50 -11.97 -1.06 8.25
CA ILE A 50 -12.99 -0.32 9.00
C ILE A 50 -14.13 -1.29 9.32
N ARG A 51 -14.17 -1.77 10.56
CA ARG A 51 -15.13 -2.82 10.98
C ARG A 51 -16.37 -2.22 11.63
N GLY A 52 -17.54 -2.49 11.06
CA GLY A 52 -18.81 -2.50 11.79
C GLY A 52 -19.02 -3.87 12.43
N ILE A 53 -19.57 -3.92 13.64
CA ILE A 53 -20.02 -5.18 14.26
C ILE A 53 -21.27 -5.62 13.51
N ALA A 54 -21.21 -6.69 12.73
CA ALA A 54 -22.38 -7.31 12.13
C ALA A 54 -22.30 -8.83 12.25
N ASP A 55 -23.46 -9.43 12.52
CA ASP A 55 -23.66 -10.83 12.90
C ASP A 55 -23.11 -11.82 11.87
N SER A 56 -22.62 -12.94 12.40
CA SER A 56 -21.78 -13.94 11.74
C SER A 56 -22.43 -14.66 10.56
N SER A 57 -22.35 -14.10 9.35
CA SER A 57 -22.53 -14.85 8.10
C SER A 57 -21.19 -15.16 7.41
N ASP A 58 -21.14 -16.20 6.56
CA ASP A 58 -19.92 -16.52 5.78
C ASP A 58 -19.48 -15.38 4.85
N ARG A 59 -20.43 -14.57 4.38
CA ARG A 59 -20.15 -13.34 3.61
C ARG A 59 -19.42 -12.30 4.46
N ASP A 60 -19.72 -12.23 5.75
CA ASP A 60 -19.03 -11.34 6.68
C ASP A 60 -17.64 -11.87 7.04
N LEU A 61 -17.43 -13.19 7.08
CA LEU A 61 -16.09 -13.78 7.19
C LEU A 61 -15.18 -13.45 6.00
N MET A 62 -15.73 -13.37 4.79
CA MET A 62 -14.97 -12.96 3.61
C MET A 62 -14.59 -11.47 3.70
N ARG A 63 -15.53 -10.60 4.10
CA ARG A 63 -15.25 -9.18 4.40
C ARG A 63 -14.20 -9.01 5.48
N LEU A 64 -14.19 -9.88 6.50
CA LEU A 64 -13.19 -9.85 7.55
C LEU A 64 -11.77 -10.18 7.06
N ARG A 65 -11.60 -10.81 5.89
CA ARG A 65 -10.30 -11.27 5.38
C ARG A 65 -9.78 -10.45 4.19
N SER A 66 -10.56 -9.50 3.69
CA SER A 66 -10.24 -8.68 2.53
C SER A 66 -10.44 -7.19 2.83
N LEU A 67 -9.99 -6.33 1.93
CA LEU A 67 -10.29 -4.88 1.95
C LEU A 67 -11.47 -4.60 1.05
N SER A 68 -12.48 -3.86 1.52
CA SER A 68 -13.40 -3.15 0.62
C SER A 68 -12.67 -2.00 -0.11
N PHE A 69 -13.37 -1.28 -0.98
CA PHE A 69 -12.80 -0.09 -1.62
C PHE A 69 -12.42 1.00 -0.60
N GLU A 70 -13.25 1.23 0.41
CA GLU A 70 -13.00 2.19 1.48
C GLU A 70 -11.78 1.77 2.33
N ASP A 71 -11.70 0.49 2.69
CA ASP A 71 -10.54 -0.06 3.40
C ASP A 71 -9.26 0.05 2.56
N PHE A 72 -9.37 -0.14 1.24
CA PHE A 72 -8.26 0.03 0.31
C PHE A 72 -7.78 1.48 0.25
N MET A 73 -8.69 2.45 0.18
CA MET A 73 -8.34 3.87 0.22
C MET A 73 -7.63 4.24 1.53
N GLU A 74 -8.12 3.76 2.67
CA GLU A 74 -7.46 3.91 3.97
C GLU A 74 -6.06 3.26 3.98
N ALA A 75 -5.92 2.08 3.39
CA ALA A 75 -4.63 1.40 3.25
C ALA A 75 -3.63 2.22 2.41
N MET A 76 -4.09 2.85 1.32
CA MET A 76 -3.26 3.73 0.49
C MET A 76 -2.82 4.98 1.26
N LEU A 77 -3.70 5.59 2.07
CA LEU A 77 -3.34 6.73 2.92
C LEU A 77 -2.28 6.32 3.96
N ARG A 78 -2.48 5.21 4.67
CA ARG A 78 -1.50 4.69 5.63
C ARG A 78 -0.18 4.32 4.98
N LEU A 79 -0.22 3.77 3.76
CA LEU A 79 0.98 3.47 3.00
C LEU A 79 1.74 4.75 2.63
N SER A 80 1.06 5.79 2.15
CA SER A 80 1.72 7.07 1.83
C SER A 80 2.38 7.70 3.05
N ALA A 81 1.82 7.52 4.25
CA ALA A 81 2.37 8.07 5.48
C ALA A 81 3.68 7.41 5.93
N VAL A 82 4.02 6.23 5.40
CA VAL A 82 5.27 5.51 5.74
C VAL A 82 6.27 5.48 4.59
N MET A 83 5.94 6.09 3.46
CA MET A 83 6.84 6.18 2.31
C MET A 83 7.88 7.28 2.51
N ALA A 84 9.12 6.97 2.13
CA ALA A 84 10.20 7.92 2.10
C ALA A 84 10.11 8.79 0.83
N PHE A 85 9.48 9.95 0.95
CA PHE A 85 9.43 10.97 -0.10
C PHE A 85 10.61 11.94 0.01
N PRO A 86 11.11 12.50 -1.09
CA PRO A 86 12.09 13.60 -1.06
C PRO A 86 11.46 14.90 -0.55
N THR A 87 12.28 15.77 0.03
CA THR A 87 11.85 17.14 0.35
C THR A 87 12.01 18.04 -0.86
N ASP A 88 11.27 19.15 -0.89
CA ASP A 88 11.40 20.19 -1.93
C ASP A 88 12.86 20.67 -2.10
N SER A 89 13.60 20.76 -0.99
CA SER A 89 15.02 21.10 -1.01
C SER A 89 15.90 20.04 -1.68
N GLU A 90 15.62 18.76 -1.48
CA GLU A 90 16.33 17.65 -2.14
C GLU A 90 16.01 17.61 -3.63
N ILE A 91 14.74 17.83 -4.01
CA ILE A 91 14.28 17.91 -5.41
C ILE A 91 14.99 19.06 -6.12
N SER A 92 14.98 20.26 -5.53
CA SER A 92 15.63 21.45 -6.08
C SER A 92 17.15 21.29 -6.19
N ALA A 93 17.80 20.70 -5.17
CA ALA A 93 19.25 20.46 -5.19
C ALA A 93 19.69 19.45 -6.25
N ALA A 94 18.81 18.50 -6.61
CA ALA A 94 19.03 17.57 -7.70
C ALA A 94 18.65 18.14 -9.08
N ASN A 95 18.11 19.36 -9.13
CA ASN A 95 17.57 19.96 -10.35
C ASN A 95 16.52 19.06 -11.04
N ALA A 96 15.69 18.40 -10.23
CA ALA A 96 14.52 17.65 -10.69
C ALA A 96 13.29 18.57 -10.69
N GLU A 97 12.37 18.35 -11.63
CA GLU A 97 11.10 19.07 -11.76
C GLU A 97 10.15 18.71 -10.61
N ASP A 98 10.09 17.42 -10.26
CA ASP A 98 9.21 16.92 -9.21
C ASP A 98 9.79 15.72 -8.45
N ALA A 99 9.04 15.25 -7.45
CA ALA A 99 9.41 14.10 -6.62
C ALA A 99 9.50 12.79 -7.43
N GLY A 100 8.69 12.63 -8.47
CA GLY A 100 8.69 11.47 -9.34
C GLY A 100 9.98 11.39 -10.16
N GLU A 101 10.36 12.50 -10.80
CA GLU A 101 11.63 12.60 -11.52
C GLU A 101 12.82 12.37 -10.60
N TYR A 102 12.80 12.93 -9.38
CA TYR A 102 13.84 12.69 -8.40
C TYR A 102 13.98 11.20 -8.03
N ILE A 103 12.87 10.50 -7.81
CA ILE A 103 12.87 9.07 -7.50
C ILE A 103 13.37 8.24 -8.68
N LEU A 104 12.94 8.54 -9.91
CA LEU A 104 13.42 7.86 -11.12
C LEU A 104 14.91 8.10 -11.34
N MET A 105 15.41 9.31 -11.07
CA MET A 105 16.84 9.61 -11.08
C MET A 105 17.56 8.73 -10.06
N LEU A 106 17.07 8.63 -8.82
CA LEU A 106 17.69 7.78 -7.80
C LEU A 106 17.70 6.30 -8.20
N GLU A 107 16.63 5.81 -8.82
CA GLU A 107 16.54 4.43 -9.32
C GLU A 107 17.55 4.17 -10.43
N THR A 108 17.63 5.07 -11.42
CA THR A 108 18.57 5.00 -12.55
C THR A 108 20.03 4.95 -12.07
N HIS A 109 20.34 5.66 -10.98
CA HIS A 109 21.69 5.67 -10.38
C HIS A 109 21.91 4.56 -9.34
N GLY A 110 20.94 3.66 -9.11
CA GLY A 110 21.05 2.59 -8.11
C GLY A 110 21.11 3.08 -6.66
N ARG A 111 20.65 4.30 -6.38
CA ARG A 111 20.73 4.96 -5.05
C ARG A 111 19.41 4.96 -4.29
N LEU A 112 18.30 4.58 -4.93
CA LEU A 112 16.96 4.63 -4.33
C LEU A 112 16.88 3.91 -2.98
N ARG A 113 17.34 2.65 -2.92
CA ARG A 113 17.27 1.86 -1.69
C ARG A 113 18.03 2.51 -0.53
N ARG A 114 19.23 3.03 -0.78
CA ARG A 114 20.03 3.73 0.23
C ARG A 114 19.34 5.01 0.71
N PHE A 115 18.72 5.74 -0.20
CA PHE A 115 17.95 6.93 0.14
C PHE A 115 16.79 6.57 1.09
N VAL A 116 16.02 5.53 0.76
CA VAL A 116 14.90 5.06 1.58
C VAL A 116 15.36 4.60 2.96
N GLU A 117 16.39 3.74 3.03
CA GLU A 117 16.96 3.26 4.29
C GLU A 117 17.44 4.44 5.17
N GLY A 118 18.12 5.41 4.56
CA GLY A 118 18.61 6.60 5.25
C GLY A 118 17.52 7.55 5.73
N ARG A 119 16.36 7.61 5.06
CA ARG A 119 15.21 8.40 5.52
C ARG A 119 14.51 7.72 6.69
N ARG A 120 14.27 6.41 6.57
CA ARG A 120 13.62 5.60 7.61
C ARG A 120 14.41 5.54 8.92
N GLN A 121 15.75 5.60 8.86
CA GLN A 121 16.59 5.72 10.06
C GLN A 121 16.50 7.11 10.72
N ARG A 122 16.35 8.18 9.94
CA ARG A 122 16.22 9.56 10.44
C ARG A 122 14.84 9.82 11.05
N GLU A 123 13.82 9.21 10.48
CA GLU A 123 12.42 9.30 10.93
C GLU A 123 12.05 8.17 11.91
N GLY A 124 13.04 7.38 12.33
CA GLY A 124 12.90 6.24 13.24
C GLY A 124 12.31 6.63 14.59
N GLY A 125 10.98 6.72 14.63
CA GLY A 125 10.22 7.07 15.82
C GLY A 125 8.71 6.83 15.73
N TRP A 126 8.19 6.16 14.69
CA TRP A 126 6.78 5.77 14.65
C TRP A 126 6.59 4.40 14.03
N LEU A 127 6.66 3.36 14.86
CA LEU A 127 5.79 2.18 14.90
C LEU A 127 6.11 1.30 16.12
#